data_AF-A0A8T5SJ25-F1
#
_entry.id   AF-A0A8T5SJ25-F1
#
_cell.length_a   1.000
_cell.length_b   1.000
_cell.length_c   1.000
_cell.angle_alpha   90.00
_cell.angle_beta   90.00
_cell.angle_gamma   90.00
#
_symmetry.space_group_name_H-M   'P 1'
#
loop_
_entity.id
_entity.type
_entity.pdbx_description
1 polymer ?
#
loop_
_entity_poly.entity_id
_entity_poly.type
_entity_poly.pdbx_seq_one_letter_code
_entity_poly.pdbx_strand_id
1 'polypeptide(L)'
;VQGMDIKGPTSVIKSASKIDHLLTGGTLLNLKFTPHFLANESGITKLAYLIRSYFEMEGHHIQFNVVSANILKDAQKNPREYQNLIVRVAGYSDYFNNLGSDLQDEIISRTEHKLI
;
A
#
# COMPACT_ATOMS: atom_id res chain seq x y z
N VAL A 1 2.67 -10.92 5.44
CA VAL A 1 3.61 -10.70 6.57
C VAL A 1 4.49 -9.53 6.20
N GLN A 2 4.63 -8.54 7.08
CA GLN A 2 5.36 -7.31 6.78
C GLN A 2 6.86 -7.60 6.54
N GLY A 3 7.44 -6.98 5.52
CA GLY A 3 8.86 -7.13 5.18
C GLY A 3 9.24 -8.40 4.43
N MET A 4 8.30 -9.32 4.16
CA MET A 4 8.61 -10.61 3.50
C MET A 4 8.56 -10.54 1.97
N ASP A 5 7.94 -9.51 1.41
CA ASP A 5 7.80 -9.24 -0.02
C ASP A 5 9.04 -8.54 -0.61
N ILE A 6 10.16 -9.27 -0.66
CA ILE A 6 11.48 -8.76 -1.10
C ILE A 6 11.71 -8.78 -2.62
N LYS A 7 10.78 -9.33 -3.41
CA LYS A 7 10.90 -9.47 -4.88
C LYS A 7 10.06 -8.45 -5.66
N GLY A 8 9.68 -7.35 -4.99
CA GLY A 8 8.94 -6.23 -5.58
C GLY A 8 7.45 -6.53 -5.85
N PRO A 9 6.70 -5.49 -6.26
CA PRO A 9 5.23 -5.52 -6.31
C PRO A 9 4.69 -6.51 -7.35
N THR A 10 5.40 -6.73 -8.46
CA THR A 10 5.00 -7.71 -9.49
C THR A 10 4.96 -9.13 -8.93
N SER A 11 5.93 -9.49 -8.06
CA SER A 11 5.97 -10.81 -7.43
C SER A 11 4.84 -10.98 -6.40
N VAL A 12 4.45 -9.88 -5.75
CA VAL A 12 3.32 -9.86 -4.81
C VAL A 12 2.01 -10.15 -5.55
N ILE A 13 1.71 -9.43 -6.63
CA ILE A 13 0.46 -9.65 -7.37
C ILE A 13 0.38 -11.05 -7.99
N LYS A 14 1.51 -11.62 -8.46
CA LYS A 14 1.58 -13.01 -8.94
C LYS A 14 1.37 -14.06 -7.86
N SER A 15 1.70 -13.71 -6.61
CA SER A 15 1.48 -14.62 -5.47
C SER A 15 0.04 -14.52 -5.01
N ALA A 16 -0.50 -13.30 -4.93
CA ALA A 16 -1.89 -13.05 -4.58
C ALA A 16 -2.87 -13.68 -5.58
N SER A 17 -2.56 -13.64 -6.88
CA SER A 17 -3.40 -14.22 -7.94
C SER A 17 -3.46 -15.75 -7.94
N LYS A 18 -2.72 -16.43 -7.05
CA LYS A 18 -2.85 -17.88 -6.86
C LYS A 18 -4.05 -18.24 -5.97
N ILE A 19 -4.65 -17.25 -5.32
CA ILE A 19 -5.92 -17.42 -4.63
C ILE A 19 -7.01 -17.49 -5.69
N ASP A 20 -7.88 -18.49 -5.59
CA ASP A 20 -9.10 -18.51 -6.40
C ASP A 20 -10.07 -17.45 -5.86
N HIS A 21 -9.95 -16.24 -6.42
CA HIS A 21 -10.69 -15.07 -5.98
C HIS A 21 -12.20 -15.20 -6.20
N LEU A 22 -12.63 -15.99 -7.19
CA LEU A 22 -14.04 -16.19 -7.54
C LEU A 22 -14.79 -17.01 -6.49
N LEU A 23 -14.07 -17.83 -5.72
CA LEU A 23 -14.63 -18.60 -4.60
C LEU A 23 -14.71 -17.81 -3.29
N THR A 24 -14.43 -16.51 -3.32
CA THR A 24 -14.42 -15.66 -2.12
C THR A 24 -15.49 -14.57 -2.17
N GLY A 25 -15.93 -14.09 -0.99
CA GLY A 25 -16.73 -12.86 -0.89
C GLY A 25 -15.91 -11.57 -1.07
N GLY A 26 -14.62 -11.73 -1.36
CA GLY A 26 -13.67 -10.66 -1.62
C GLY A 26 -12.37 -10.81 -0.85
N THR A 27 -11.26 -10.62 -1.55
CA THR A 27 -9.91 -10.52 -0.97
C THR A 27 -9.36 -9.10 -1.12
N LEU A 28 -8.55 -8.65 -0.17
CA LEU A 28 -8.00 -7.31 -0.17
C LEU A 28 -6.46 -7.33 -0.16
N LEU A 29 -5.85 -6.67 -1.15
CA LEU A 29 -4.40 -6.49 -1.22
C LEU A 29 -4.00 -5.04 -0.94
N ASN A 30 -3.16 -4.83 0.07
CA ASN A 30 -2.52 -3.54 0.39
C ASN A 30 -1.10 -3.52 -0.18
N LEU A 31 -0.74 -2.49 -0.95
CA LEU A 31 0.64 -2.16 -1.29
C LEU A 31 0.98 -0.73 -0.82
N LYS A 32 2.23 -0.49 -0.42
CA LYS A 32 2.72 0.86 -0.08
C LYS A 32 3.88 1.24 -0.99
N PHE A 33 3.82 2.45 -1.53
CA PHE A 33 4.82 3.06 -2.40
C PHE A 33 5.34 4.35 -1.77
N THR A 34 6.58 4.72 -2.09
CA THR A 34 7.09 6.04 -1.72
C THR A 34 6.54 7.11 -2.67
N PRO A 35 6.37 8.37 -2.23
CA PRO A 35 5.94 9.46 -3.12
C PRO A 35 6.83 9.63 -4.36
N HIS A 36 8.14 9.37 -4.20
CA HIS A 36 9.09 9.41 -5.31
C HIS A 36 8.77 8.40 -6.42
N PHE A 37 8.15 7.26 -6.08
CA PHE A 37 7.74 6.26 -7.08
C PHE A 37 6.79 6.83 -8.12
N LEU A 38 5.91 7.77 -7.73
CA LEU A 38 4.91 8.38 -8.60
C LEU A 38 5.26 9.80 -9.04
N ALA A 39 6.51 10.23 -8.85
CA ALA A 39 6.94 11.59 -9.15
C ALA A 39 7.03 11.90 -10.66
N ASN A 40 6.94 10.89 -11.54
CA ASN A 40 7.03 11.04 -12.99
C ASN A 40 6.05 10.12 -13.73
N GLU A 41 5.84 10.40 -15.01
CA GLU A 41 4.92 9.64 -15.88
C GLU A 41 5.30 8.16 -16.00
N SER A 42 6.60 7.83 -15.94
CA SER A 42 7.05 6.43 -15.97
C SER A 42 6.54 5.66 -14.75
N GLY A 43 6.60 6.26 -13.56
CA GLY A 43 6.09 5.67 -12.32
C GLY A 43 4.58 5.43 -12.37
N ILE A 44 3.82 6.43 -12.86
CA ILE A 44 2.37 6.33 -13.04
C ILE A 44 2.04 5.21 -14.04
N THR A 45 2.75 5.16 -15.17
CA THR A 45 2.55 4.14 -16.21
C THR A 45 2.86 2.73 -15.69
N LYS A 46 3.95 2.56 -14.93
CA LYS A 46 4.30 1.28 -14.30
C LYS A 46 3.24 0.82 -13.30
N LEU A 47 2.68 1.74 -12.49
CA LEU A 47 1.58 1.42 -11.57
C LEU A 47 0.31 1.01 -12.33
N ALA A 48 -0.04 1.72 -13.40
CA ALA A 48 -1.18 1.37 -14.25
C ALA A 48 -1.04 -0.04 -14.85
N TYR A 49 0.15 -0.39 -15.35
CA TYR A 49 0.42 -1.75 -15.86
C TYR A 49 0.39 -2.82 -14.77
N LEU A 50 0.87 -2.52 -13.56
CA LEU A 50 0.75 -3.43 -12.42
C LEU A 50 -0.72 -3.73 -12.09
N ILE A 51 -1.57 -2.70 -12.06
CA ILE A 51 -3.02 -2.84 -11.82
C ILE A 51 -3.66 -3.70 -12.90
N ARG A 52 -3.41 -3.37 -14.18
CA ARG A 52 -3.95 -4.14 -15.32
C ARG A 52 -3.53 -5.60 -15.25
N SER A 53 -2.24 -5.87 -15.02
CA SER A 53 -1.71 -7.22 -14.90
C SER A 53 -2.38 -8.00 -13.76
N TYR A 54 -2.61 -7.38 -12.60
CA TYR A 54 -3.25 -8.06 -11.47
C TYR A 54 -4.69 -8.49 -11.79
N PHE A 55 -5.45 -7.61 -12.44
CA PHE A 55 -6.84 -7.91 -12.82
C PHE A 55 -6.94 -8.87 -14.00
N GLU A 56 -5.99 -8.87 -14.93
CA GLU A 56 -5.89 -9.91 -15.97
C GLU A 56 -5.62 -11.30 -15.39
N MET A 57 -4.99 -11.38 -14.21
CA MET A 57 -4.82 -12.62 -13.45
C MET A 57 -5.97 -12.87 -12.45
N GLU A 58 -7.16 -12.33 -12.72
CA GLU A 58 -8.38 -12.48 -11.91
C GLU A 58 -8.25 -11.98 -10.46
N GLY A 59 -7.28 -11.10 -10.20
CA GLY A 59 -7.13 -10.42 -8.91
C GLY A 59 -8.39 -9.66 -8.53
N HIS A 60 -8.82 -9.76 -7.26
CA HIS A 60 -10.08 -9.16 -6.83
C HIS A 60 -9.98 -7.65 -6.56
N HIS A 61 -9.08 -7.25 -5.66
CA HIS A 61 -8.99 -5.85 -5.21
C HIS A 61 -7.57 -5.52 -4.73
N ILE A 62 -7.06 -4.37 -5.18
CA ILE A 62 -5.76 -3.82 -4.79
C ILE A 62 -5.91 -2.35 -4.41
N GLN A 63 -5.23 -1.93 -3.34
CA GLN A 63 -5.21 -0.54 -2.89
C GLN A 63 -3.80 -0.10 -2.47
N PHE A 64 -3.59 1.21 -2.51
CA PHE A 64 -2.26 1.80 -2.39
C PHE A 64 -2.21 2.83 -1.27
N ASN A 65 -1.14 2.78 -0.47
CA ASN A 65 -0.65 3.94 0.28
C ASN A 65 0.52 4.56 -0.49
N VAL A 66 0.53 5.88 -0.64
CA VAL A 66 1.65 6.62 -1.24
C VAL A 66 2.18 7.60 -0.21
N VAL A 67 2.97 7.08 0.73
CA VAL A 67 3.49 7.81 1.89
C VAL A 67 4.75 7.10 2.39
N SER A 68 5.71 7.85 2.91
CA SER A 68 6.93 7.27 3.48
C SER A 68 6.77 6.99 4.98
N ALA A 69 7.45 5.95 5.48
CA ALA A 69 7.51 5.64 6.90
C ALA A 69 8.10 6.80 7.71
N ASN A 70 8.98 7.60 7.11
CA ASN A 70 9.53 8.78 7.77
C ASN A 70 8.44 9.83 8.04
N ILE A 71 7.54 10.09 7.07
CA ILE A 71 6.40 11.00 7.26
C ILE A 71 5.47 10.46 8.35
N LEU A 72 5.16 9.17 8.33
CA LEU A 72 4.28 8.56 9.32
C LEU A 72 4.87 8.59 10.74
N LYS A 73 6.17 8.30 10.88
CA LYS A 73 6.88 8.41 12.17
C LYS A 73 6.98 9.85 12.67
N ASP A 74 7.11 10.81 11.76
CA ASP A 74 7.09 12.22 12.13
C ASP A 74 5.69 12.65 12.56
N ALA A 75 4.64 12.17 11.88
CA ALA A 75 3.26 12.38 12.29
C ALA A 75 2.92 11.80 13.67
N GLN A 76 3.53 10.67 14.07
CA GLN A 76 3.41 10.15 15.43
C GLN A 76 4.01 11.09 16.48
N LYS A 77 5.15 11.73 16.16
CA LYS A 77 5.84 12.65 17.07
C LYS A 77 5.18 14.03 17.13
N ASN A 78 4.68 14.49 15.99
CA ASN A 78 4.19 15.84 15.76
C ASN A 78 2.73 15.84 15.24
N PRO A 79 1.76 15.20 15.91
CA PRO A 79 0.41 14.98 15.34
C PRO A 79 -0.33 16.28 14.98
N ARG A 80 -0.03 17.40 15.67
CA ARG A 80 -0.62 18.71 15.36
C ARG A 80 -0.24 19.25 13.98
N GLU A 81 0.93 18.89 13.46
CA GLU A 81 1.38 19.30 12.12
C GLU A 81 0.74 18.46 11.01
N TYR A 82 0.25 17.27 11.36
CA TYR A 82 -0.28 16.26 10.44
C TYR A 82 -1.78 16.00 10.63
N GLN A 83 -2.56 16.99 11.10
CA GLN A 83 -4.00 16.86 11.36
C GLN A 83 -4.82 16.39 10.14
N ASN A 84 -4.36 16.74 8.94
CA ASN A 84 -5.02 16.39 7.68
C ASN A 84 -4.38 15.18 6.98
N LEU A 85 -3.44 14.48 7.62
CA LEU A 85 -2.79 13.32 7.03
C LEU A 85 -3.77 12.13 7.01
N ILE A 86 -4.20 11.74 5.81
CA ILE A 86 -5.06 10.58 5.59
C ILE A 86 -4.22 9.40 5.11
N VAL A 87 -4.50 8.21 5.64
CA VAL A 87 -3.83 6.96 5.26
C VAL A 87 -4.83 5.87 4.89
N ARG A 88 -4.41 4.91 4.08
CA ARG A 88 -5.19 3.70 3.80
C ARG A 88 -4.95 2.63 4.86
N VAL A 89 -6.01 2.12 5.48
CA VAL A 89 -5.91 1.09 6.52
C VAL A 89 -6.08 -0.30 5.91
N ALA A 90 -7.32 -0.77 5.75
CA ALA A 90 -7.68 -2.01 5.08
C ALA A 90 -9.11 -1.92 4.55
N GLY A 91 -9.27 -1.33 3.36
CA GLY A 91 -10.57 -1.19 2.68
C GLY A 91 -11.22 0.17 2.89
N TYR A 92 -10.65 0.98 3.77
CA TYR A 92 -11.07 2.35 4.05
C TYR A 92 -9.84 3.27 4.26
N SER A 93 -10.10 4.57 4.27
CA SER A 93 -9.13 5.61 4.61
C SER A 93 -9.61 6.37 5.84
N ASP A 94 -8.67 6.82 6.68
CA ASP A 94 -8.97 7.62 7.87
C ASP A 94 -7.78 8.56 8.15
N TYR A 95 -7.98 9.54 9.02
CA TYR A 95 -6.92 10.40 9.51
C TYR A 95 -5.96 9.58 10.36
N PHE A 96 -4.66 9.72 10.09
CA PHE A 96 -3.61 9.00 10.80
C PHE A 96 -3.67 9.26 12.32
N ASN A 97 -4.04 10.48 12.70
CA ASN A 97 -4.22 10.89 14.10
C ASN A 97 -5.40 10.21 14.80
N ASN A 98 -6.39 9.70 14.06
CA ASN A 98 -7.53 8.98 14.63
C ASN A 98 -7.18 7.52 14.96
N LEU A 99 -6.04 7.03 14.46
CA LEU A 99 -5.63 5.64 14.63
C LEU A 99 -4.91 5.44 15.97
N GLY A 100 -5.17 4.33 16.64
CA GLY A 100 -4.38 3.89 17.80
C GLY A 100 -2.92 3.58 17.39
N SER A 101 -1.99 3.67 18.35
CA SER A 101 -0.56 3.47 18.13
C SER A 101 -0.23 2.14 17.43
N ASP A 102 -0.88 1.05 17.83
CA ASP A 102 -0.64 -0.28 17.27
C ASP A 102 -0.95 -0.33 15.76
N LEU A 103 -2.01 0.37 15.34
CA LEU A 103 -2.41 0.42 13.93
C LEU A 103 -1.52 1.38 13.13
N GLN A 104 -1.11 2.48 13.74
CA GLN A 104 -0.10 3.37 13.14
C GLN A 104 1.21 2.62 12.88
N ASP A 105 1.70 1.87 13.87
CA ASP A 105 2.91 1.08 13.79
C ASP A 105 2.80 -0.05 12.75
N GLU A 106 1.64 -0.71 12.66
CA GLU A 106 1.37 -1.70 11.63
C GLU A 106 1.49 -1.08 10.23
N ILE A 107 0.86 0.07 9.98
CA ILE A 107 0.93 0.77 8.68
C ILE A 107 2.36 1.24 8.37
N ILE A 108 3.09 1.72 9.36
CA ILE A 108 4.50 2.11 9.23
C ILE A 108 5.35 0.91 8.82
N SER A 109 5.13 -0.25 9.46
CA SER A 109 5.92 -1.46 9.24
C SER A 109 5.70 -2.12 7.87
N ARG A 110 4.61 -1.77 7.17
CA ARG A 110 4.34 -2.27 5.81
C ARG A 110 5.49 -1.99 4.86
N THR A 111 5.77 -2.95 3.98
CA THR A 111 6.84 -2.87 3.00
C THR A 111 6.66 -1.67 2.07
N GLU A 112 7.73 -0.93 1.82
CA GLU A 112 7.76 0.19 0.88
C GLU A 112 8.41 -0.21 -0.42
N HIS A 113 7.60 -0.31 -1.48
CA HIS A 113 8.13 -0.54 -2.81
C HIS A 113 8.73 0.75 -3.39
N LYS A 114 9.97 0.64 -3.87
CA LYS A 114 10.74 1.71 -4.49
C LYS A 114 10.96 1.39 -5.97
N LEU A 115 11.19 2.41 -6.78
CA LEU A 115 11.65 2.23 -8.17
C LEU A 115 13.04 1.58 -8.11
N ILE A 116 13.19 0.47 -8.84
CA ILE A 116 14.50 -0.06 -9.26
C ILE A 116 14.82 0.62 -10.59
#